data_AF-A4C2U4-F1
#
_entry.id   AF-A4C2U4-F1
#
_cell.length_a   1.000
_cell.length_b   1.000
_cell.length_c   1.000
_cell.angle_alpha   90.00
_cell.angle_beta   90.00
_cell.angle_gamma   90.00
#
_symmetry.space_group_name_H-M   'P 1'
#
loop_
_entity.id
_entity.type
_entity.pdbx_description
1 polymer ?
#
loop_
_entity_poly.entity_id
_entity_poly.type
_entity_poly.pdbx_seq_one_letter_code
_entity_poly.pdbx_strand_id
1 'polypeptide(L)'
;MFRSTTDSALYFSSDIFTRKGGLDIYSSQVNRNEFSAPTHLEGAINSSSDDFAYQEIETNKGCFSSNRPDGKGSDDIYSFKKKPT
;
A
#
# COMPACT_ATOMS: atom_id res chain seq x y z
N MET A 1 11.11 -1.12 -5.38
CA MET A 1 9.71 -1.16 -5.85
C MET A 1 9.12 -2.52 -5.51
N PHE A 2 8.10 -2.56 -4.65
CA PHE A 2 7.31 -3.76 -4.41
C PHE A 2 6.00 -3.64 -5.18
N ARG A 3 5.55 -4.74 -5.79
CA ARG A 3 4.36 -4.77 -6.65
C ARG A 3 3.43 -5.90 -6.24
N SER A 4 2.15 -5.59 -6.10
CA SER A 4 1.06 -6.58 -6.01
C SER A 4 -0.06 -6.21 -6.98
N THR A 5 -0.77 -7.21 -7.51
CA THR A 5 -1.87 -6.99 -8.46
C THR A 5 -3.06 -7.84 -8.09
N THR A 6 -4.24 -7.24 -8.16
CA THR A 6 -5.52 -7.94 -8.27
C THR A 6 -5.99 -7.89 -9.73
N ASP A 7 -7.14 -8.52 -10.03
CA ASP A 7 -7.76 -8.44 -11.36
C ASP A 7 -8.11 -7.00 -11.77
N SER A 8 -8.29 -6.09 -10.80
CA SER A 8 -8.76 -4.72 -11.03
C SER A 8 -7.72 -3.63 -10.75
N ALA A 9 -6.68 -3.90 -9.94
CA ALA A 9 -5.77 -2.86 -9.50
C ALA A 9 -4.32 -3.35 -9.34
N LEU A 10 -3.40 -2.45 -9.68
CA LEU A 10 -1.98 -2.52 -9.38
C LEU A 10 -1.72 -1.74 -8.08
N TYR A 11 -1.07 -2.38 -7.12
CA TYR A 11 -0.58 -1.76 -5.90
C TYR A 11 0.95 -1.71 -5.91
N PHE A 12 1.50 -0.57 -5.52
CA PHE A 12 2.95 -0.37 -5.50
C PHE A 12 3.35 0.70 -4.48
N SER A 13 4.62 0.71 -4.07
CA SER A 13 5.16 1.75 -3.20
C SER A 13 6.12 2.70 -3.92
N SER A 14 6.13 3.97 -3.52
CA SER A 14 6.88 5.04 -4.19
C SER A 14 7.13 6.24 -3.28
N ASP A 15 8.24 6.95 -3.50
CA ASP A 15 8.68 8.16 -2.78
C ASP A 15 8.56 9.44 -3.64
N ILE A 16 8.20 9.30 -4.91
CA ILE A 16 8.21 10.37 -5.93
C ILE A 16 6.99 11.29 -5.92
N PHE A 17 5.84 10.87 -5.37
CA PHE A 17 4.57 11.60 -5.51
C PHE A 17 4.21 12.50 -4.31
N THR A 18 5.04 12.53 -3.27
CA THR A 18 4.88 13.24 -1.98
C THR A 18 3.58 12.95 -1.20
N ARG A 19 3.69 12.40 0.03
CA ARG A 19 3.60 13.15 1.31
C ARG A 19 3.75 12.25 2.56
N LYS A 20 4.47 12.80 3.55
CA LYS A 20 4.67 12.41 4.97
C LYS A 20 5.62 11.23 5.27
N GLY A 21 5.67 10.17 4.46
CA GLY A 21 6.59 9.03 4.63
C GLY A 21 7.81 9.07 3.70
N GLY A 22 8.66 8.05 3.76
CA GLY A 22 9.70 7.80 2.76
C GLY A 22 9.11 7.07 1.55
N LEU A 23 8.75 5.80 1.70
CA LEU A 23 7.89 5.06 0.77
C LEU A 23 6.42 5.13 1.18
N ASP A 24 5.54 5.47 0.25
CA ASP A 24 4.07 5.41 0.43
C ASP A 24 3.45 4.39 -0.54
N ILE A 25 2.35 3.73 -0.15
CA ILE A 25 1.60 2.77 -0.97
C ILE A 25 0.53 3.49 -1.81
N TYR A 26 0.55 3.23 -3.11
CA TYR A 26 -0.41 3.72 -4.10
C TYR A 26 -1.15 2.56 -4.77
N SER A 27 -2.30 2.87 -5.33
CA SER A 27 -3.03 2.00 -6.26
C SER A 27 -3.23 2.66 -7.61
N SER A 28 -3.32 1.85 -8.65
CA SER A 28 -3.78 2.25 -9.98
C SER A 28 -4.75 1.21 -10.49
N GLN A 29 -5.91 1.64 -10.96
CA GLN A 29 -6.87 0.77 -11.62
C GLN A 29 -6.28 0.27 -12.95
N VAL A 30 -6.55 -0.99 -13.26
CA VAL A 30 -6.16 -1.65 -14.51
C VAL A 30 -7.37 -1.66 -15.42
N ASN A 31 -7.30 -0.90 -16.52
CA ASN A 31 -8.33 -0.84 -17.54
C ASN A 31 -7.77 -1.38 -18.86
N ARG A 32 -8.04 -2.66 -19.16
CA ARG A 32 -7.45 -3.38 -20.29
C ARG A 32 -5.91 -3.40 -20.20
N ASN A 33 -5.23 -2.55 -20.97
CA ASN A 33 -3.78 -2.43 -21.03
C ASN A 33 -3.27 -1.07 -20.51
N GLU A 34 -4.15 -0.29 -19.88
CA GLU A 34 -3.83 1.04 -19.36
C GLU A 34 -3.94 1.07 -17.84
N PHE A 35 -3.07 1.88 -17.22
CA PHE A 35 -3.09 2.18 -15.80
C PHE A 35 -3.65 3.59 -15.59
N SER A 36 -4.57 3.74 -14.65
CA SER A 36 -5.01 5.07 -14.20
C SER A 36 -3.87 5.86 -13.54
N ALA A 37 -4.09 7.15 -13.27
CA ALA A 37 -3.17 7.91 -12.43
C ALA A 37 -3.04 7.25 -11.03
N PRO A 38 -1.84 7.21 -10.43
CA PRO A 38 -1.64 6.70 -9.07
C PRO A 38 -2.53 7.40 -8.05
N THR A 39 -3.22 6.63 -7.23
CA THR A 39 -4.02 7.11 -6.10
C THR A 39 -3.36 6.67 -4.81
N HIS A 40 -3.05 7.62 -3.92
CA HIS A 40 -2.52 7.34 -2.59
C HIS A 40 -3.54 6.53 -1.77
N LEU A 41 -3.11 5.47 -1.09
CA LEU A 41 -4.04 4.69 -0.25
C LEU A 41 -4.35 5.43 1.06
N GLU A 42 -5.63 5.68 1.28
CA GLU A 42 -6.12 6.37 2.47
C GLU A 42 -6.18 5.47 3.71
N GLY A 43 -6.36 6.11 4.87
CA GLY A 43 -6.50 5.44 6.18
C GLY A 43 -5.16 5.13 6.83
N ALA A 44 -5.11 4.07 7.65
CA ALA A 44 -3.91 3.70 8.42
C ALA A 44 -2.89 2.87 7.63
N ILE A 45 -3.05 2.77 6.30
CA ILE A 45 -2.14 2.03 5.42
C ILE A 45 -0.82 2.78 5.26
N ASN A 46 -0.87 4.07 4.90
CA ASN A 46 0.32 4.92 4.85
C ASN A 46 0.49 5.70 6.16
N SER A 47 1.73 6.03 6.47
CA SER A 47 2.17 6.66 7.71
C SER A 47 3.27 7.69 7.44
N SER A 48 4.00 8.11 8.47
CA SER A 48 5.20 8.93 8.31
C SER A 48 6.49 8.11 8.16
N SER A 49 6.37 6.78 8.10
CA SER A 49 7.46 5.83 7.93
C SER A 49 7.50 5.32 6.48
N ASP A 50 8.37 4.36 6.18
CA ASP A 50 8.28 3.60 4.93
C ASP A 50 7.16 2.58 5.04
N ASP A 51 6.17 2.66 4.15
CA ASP A 51 5.08 1.69 3.99
C ASP A 51 5.19 1.05 2.60
N PHE A 52 5.30 -0.28 2.54
CA PHE A 52 5.58 -0.99 1.29
C PHE A 52 5.08 -2.44 1.32
N ALA A 53 5.30 -3.17 0.21
CA ALA A 53 4.90 -4.59 0.07
C ALA A 53 3.43 -4.87 0.43
N TYR A 54 2.52 -3.99 -0.01
CA TYR A 54 1.08 -4.19 0.14
C TYR A 54 0.64 -5.47 -0.58
N GLN A 55 -0.11 -6.32 0.12
CA GLN A 55 -0.71 -7.53 -0.41
C GLN A 55 -2.14 -7.68 0.11
N GLU A 56 -3.11 -7.75 -0.80
CA GLU A 56 -4.46 -8.18 -0.48
C GLU A 56 -4.48 -9.72 -0.45
N ILE A 57 -4.92 -10.30 0.68
CA ILE A 57 -4.93 -11.75 0.91
C ILE A 57 -6.36 -12.29 0.74
N GLU A 58 -7.34 -11.54 1.23
CA GLU A 58 -8.77 -11.79 1.03
C GLU A 58 -9.44 -10.46 0.70
N THR A 59 -10.66 -10.48 0.18
CA THR A 59 -11.44 -9.25 -0.05
C THR A 59 -11.44 -8.38 1.20
N ASN A 60 -10.95 -7.13 1.06
CA ASN A 60 -10.85 -6.16 2.14
C ASN A 60 -9.91 -6.53 3.29
N LYS A 61 -9.04 -7.53 3.16
CA LYS A 61 -8.03 -7.89 4.17
C LYS A 61 -6.68 -8.17 3.55
N GLY A 62 -5.63 -7.86 4.29
CA GLY A 62 -4.30 -8.16 3.82
C GLY A 62 -3.23 -7.67 4.77
N CYS A 63 -2.03 -7.50 4.22
CA CYS A 63 -0.89 -6.98 4.95
C CYS A 63 -0.07 -6.00 4.12
N PHE A 64 0.83 -5.31 4.81
CA PHE A 64 1.89 -4.50 4.25
C PHE A 64 3.07 -4.49 5.24
N SER A 65 4.25 -4.09 4.78
CA SER A 65 5.43 -3.94 5.62
C SER A 65 5.65 -2.47 5.96
N SER A 66 6.13 -2.19 7.18
CA SER A 66 6.51 -0.83 7.56
C SER A 66 7.56 -0.76 8.66
N ASN A 67 8.33 0.32 8.68
CA ASN A 67 9.31 0.65 9.72
C ASN A 67 8.82 1.73 10.71
N ARG A 68 7.58 1.55 11.21
CA ARG A 68 7.02 2.47 12.21
C ARG A 68 7.78 2.34 13.53
N PRO A 69 8.04 3.46 14.23
CA PRO A 69 8.88 3.47 15.44
C PRO A 69 8.27 2.70 16.63
N ASP A 70 6.96 2.44 16.60
CA ASP A 70 6.23 1.64 17.60
C ASP A 70 6.16 0.14 17.23
N GLY A 71 6.82 -0.25 16.14
CA GLY A 71 7.00 -1.63 15.71
C GLY A 71 7.87 -2.48 16.65
N LYS A 72 7.95 -3.76 16.35
CA LYS A 72 8.80 -4.75 17.04
C LYS A 72 10.18 -4.88 16.42
N GLY A 73 10.35 -4.47 15.17
CA GLY A 73 11.57 -4.64 14.39
C GLY A 73 11.85 -3.44 13.47
N SER A 74 12.71 -3.66 12.47
CA SER A 74 12.96 -2.65 11.43
C SER A 74 11.80 -2.64 10.44
N ASP A 75 11.57 -3.75 9.72
CA ASP A 75 10.47 -3.85 8.75
C ASP A 75 9.46 -4.89 9.26
N ASP A 76 8.41 -4.42 9.92
CA ASP A 76 7.36 -5.27 10.48
C ASP A 76 6.20 -5.48 9.51
N ILE A 77 5.54 -6.64 9.60
CA ILE A 77 4.32 -6.93 8.84
C ILE A 77 3.10 -6.47 9.63
N TYR A 78 2.37 -5.51 9.08
CA TYR A 78 1.09 -5.02 9.59
C TYR A 78 -0.06 -5.69 8.84
N SER A 79 -1.16 -6.00 9.53
CA SER A 79 -2.39 -6.48 8.90
C SER A 79 -3.46 -5.39 8.86
N PHE A 80 -4.31 -5.43 7.84
CA PHE A 80 -5.44 -4.51 7.72
C PHE A 80 -6.74 -5.24 7.44
N LYS A 81 -7.85 -4.59 7.80
CA LYS A 81 -9.21 -4.94 7.41
C LYS A 81 -9.97 -3.67 7.03
N LYS A 82 -10.30 -3.50 5.75
CA LYS A 82 -11.10 -2.38 5.26
C LYS A 82 -12.56 -2.60 5.68
N LYS A 83 -13.24 -1.52 6.05
CA LYS A 83 -14.70 -1.58 6.25
C LYS A 83 -15.36 -1.79 4.88
N PRO A 84 -16.33 -2.70 4.75
CA PRO A 84 -17.15 -2.75 3.54
C PRO A 84 -17.81 -1.38 3.34
N THR A 85 -17.64 -0.82 2.15
CA THR A 85 -18.43 0.33 1.66
C THR A 85 -19.85 -0.08 1.36
#